data_AF-A0A7Y1ZG42-F1
#
_entry.id   AF-A0A7Y1ZG42-F1
#
_cell.length_a   1.000
_cell.length_b   1.000
_cell.length_c   1.000
_cell.angle_alpha   90.00
_cell.angle_beta   90.00
_cell.angle_gamma   90.00
#
_symmetry.space_group_name_H-M   'P 1'
#
loop_
_entity.id
_entity.type
_entity.pdbx_description
1 polymer ?
#
loop_
_entity_poly.entity_id
_entity_poly.type
_entity_poly.pdbx_seq_one_letter_code
_entity_poly.pdbx_strand_id
1 'polypeptide(L)'
;MSTHFPMVVYGSNVSYFTGKLEMYLRLKGMPYTFEPMVSPRVWNQIRKATGVQQMPACTLADGRWVTDTTPLIAWLENEQPDPPVVPTDPLQRFFSLLVEDYADEWLWRPAMHYRWWYPEGRAALGWHLADELMSEIPLPGAVKRTMIRRRQLGGFVTGDGVT
;
A
#
# COMPACT_ATOMS: atom_id res chain seq x y z
N MET A 1 -14.05 17.71 -15.95
CA MET A 1 -13.80 16.71 -14.89
C MET A 1 -12.48 16.04 -15.23
N SER A 2 -11.53 15.95 -14.28
CA SER A 2 -10.26 15.27 -14.52
C SER A 2 -10.52 13.82 -14.96
N THR A 3 -9.84 13.37 -16.02
CA THR A 3 -10.04 12.05 -16.63
C THR A 3 -9.48 10.90 -15.79
N HIS A 4 -8.88 11.21 -14.64
CA HIS A 4 -8.19 10.24 -13.78
C HIS A 4 -9.08 9.72 -12.65
N PHE A 5 -10.21 10.37 -12.39
CA PHE A 5 -11.06 10.12 -11.23
C PHE A 5 -12.50 9.66 -11.58
N PRO A 6 -13.16 8.86 -10.72
CA PRO A 6 -12.65 8.34 -9.45
C PRO A 6 -11.57 7.27 -9.65
N MET A 7 -10.57 7.26 -8.78
CA MET A 7 -9.56 6.19 -8.75
C MET A 7 -10.08 5.00 -7.96
N VAL A 8 -9.66 3.78 -8.30
CA VAL A 8 -9.79 2.63 -7.41
C VAL A 8 -8.44 2.31 -6.82
N VAL A 9 -8.33 2.26 -5.49
CA VAL A 9 -7.12 1.91 -4.75
C VAL A 9 -7.24 0.47 -4.28
N TYR A 10 -6.43 -0.40 -4.86
CA TYR A 10 -6.30 -1.80 -4.47
C TYR A 10 -5.21 -1.97 -3.42
N GLY A 11 -5.56 -2.53 -2.26
CA GLY A 11 -4.59 -2.66 -1.17
C GLY A 11 -5.06 -3.44 0.03
N SER A 12 -4.45 -3.12 1.16
CA SER A 12 -4.81 -3.59 2.51
C SER A 12 -4.75 -2.40 3.45
N ASN A 13 -5.71 -2.28 4.35
CA ASN A 13 -5.69 -1.23 5.37
C ASN A 13 -4.54 -1.37 6.39
N VAL A 14 -3.87 -2.53 6.43
CA VAL A 14 -2.66 -2.77 7.24
C VAL A 14 -1.39 -2.29 6.51
N SER A 15 -1.45 -2.05 5.20
CA SER A 15 -0.32 -1.57 4.41
C SER A 15 -0.03 -0.09 4.68
N TYR A 16 1.22 0.24 5.00
CA TYR A 16 1.66 1.62 5.21
C TYR A 16 1.52 2.45 3.94
N PHE A 17 1.93 1.89 2.81
CA PHE A 17 1.86 2.56 1.51
C PHE A 17 0.41 2.79 1.06
N THR A 18 -0.48 1.83 1.33
CA THR A 18 -1.92 2.04 1.06
C THR A 18 -2.46 3.18 1.93
N GLY A 19 -2.13 3.19 3.23
CA GLY A 19 -2.49 4.28 4.13
C GLY A 19 -1.94 5.65 3.70
N LYS A 20 -0.67 5.72 3.28
CA LYS A 20 -0.01 6.93 2.74
C LYS A 20 -0.82 7.50 1.58
N LEU A 21 -1.16 6.68 0.59
CA LEU A 21 -1.91 7.12 -0.58
C LEU A 21 -3.34 7.53 -0.25
N GLU A 22 -4.07 6.72 0.54
CA GLU A 22 -5.44 7.06 0.94
C GLU A 22 -5.49 8.38 1.72
N MET A 23 -4.54 8.61 2.63
CA MET A 23 -4.47 9.87 3.38
C MET A 23 -4.19 11.06 2.46
N TYR A 24 -3.26 10.93 1.51
CA TYR A 24 -3.01 11.96 0.51
C TYR A 24 -4.27 12.29 -0.32
N LEU A 25 -4.95 11.27 -0.85
CA LEU A 25 -6.16 11.45 -1.65
C LEU A 25 -7.28 12.14 -0.85
N ARG A 26 -7.49 11.74 0.40
CA ARG A 26 -8.45 12.37 1.32
C ARG A 26 -8.10 13.83 1.59
N LEU A 27 -6.82 14.13 1.85
CA LEU A 27 -6.34 15.49 2.11
C LEU A 27 -6.56 16.41 0.90
N LYS A 28 -6.35 15.92 -0.32
CA LYS A 28 -6.57 16.66 -1.57
C LYS A 28 -8.04 16.71 -2.01
N GLY A 29 -8.94 15.99 -1.34
CA GLY A 29 -10.33 15.84 -1.78
C GLY A 29 -10.48 15.08 -3.11
N MET A 30 -9.48 14.26 -3.47
CA MET A 30 -9.47 13.46 -4.68
C MET A 30 -10.37 12.23 -4.50
N PRO A 31 -11.41 12.03 -5.33
CA PRO A 31 -12.36 10.97 -5.11
C PRO A 31 -11.76 9.61 -5.49
N TYR A 32 -11.86 8.65 -4.57
CA TYR A 32 -11.40 7.28 -4.80
C TYR A 32 -12.28 6.27 -4.07
N THR A 33 -12.24 5.02 -4.50
CA THR A 33 -12.80 3.87 -3.80
C THR A 33 -11.67 2.95 -3.35
N PHE A 34 -11.80 2.34 -2.17
CA PHE A 34 -10.88 1.32 -1.69
C PHE A 34 -11.42 -0.07 -2.00
N GLU A 35 -10.58 -0.91 -2.59
CA GLU A 35 -10.89 -2.33 -2.82
C GLU A 35 -9.80 -3.20 -2.18
N PRO A 36 -10.16 -4.06 -1.19
CA PRO A 36 -9.24 -5.05 -0.68
C PRO A 36 -8.70 -5.92 -1.82
N MET A 37 -7.39 -6.12 -1.88
CA MET A 37 -6.77 -6.88 -2.97
C MET A 37 -6.87 -8.39 -2.74
N VAL A 38 -8.10 -8.89 -2.78
CA VAL A 38 -8.48 -10.28 -2.46
C VAL A 38 -8.27 -11.26 -3.60
N SER A 39 -8.36 -10.76 -4.84
CA SER A 39 -8.50 -11.63 -6.01
C SER A 39 -7.16 -11.95 -6.67
N PRO A 40 -6.82 -13.24 -6.89
CA PRO A 40 -5.68 -13.63 -7.73
C PRO A 40 -5.75 -13.04 -9.14
N ARG A 41 -6.96 -12.76 -9.64
CA ARG A 41 -7.18 -12.07 -10.92
C ARG A 41 -6.62 -10.65 -10.90
N VAL A 42 -6.90 -9.89 -9.84
CA VAL A 42 -6.40 -8.51 -9.68
C VAL A 42 -4.87 -8.51 -9.60
N TRP A 43 -4.28 -9.42 -8.81
CA TRP A 43 -2.82 -9.60 -8.78
C TRP A 43 -2.20 -9.87 -10.16
N ASN A 44 -2.88 -10.65 -11.00
CA ASN A 44 -2.44 -10.92 -12.37
C ASN A 44 -2.61 -9.71 -13.30
N GLN A 45 -3.66 -8.91 -13.13
CA GLN A 45 -3.87 -7.67 -13.87
C GLN A 45 -2.79 -6.64 -13.53
N ILE A 46 -2.51 -6.45 -12.24
CA ILE A 46 -1.44 -5.56 -11.76
C ILE A 46 -0.09 -5.98 -12.36
N ARG A 47 0.27 -7.27 -12.27
CA ARG A 47 1.51 -7.78 -12.85
C ARG A 47 1.62 -7.53 -14.35
N LYS A 48 0.52 -7.76 -15.09
CA LYS A 48 0.49 -7.54 -16.54
C LYS A 48 0.64 -6.06 -16.91
N ALA A 49 0.07 -5.16 -16.12
CA ALA A 49 0.05 -3.73 -16.43
C ALA A 49 1.28 -2.97 -15.90
N THR A 50 1.85 -3.40 -14.78
CA THR A 50 2.92 -2.67 -14.06
C THR A 50 4.24 -3.43 -14.00
N GLY A 51 4.26 -4.72 -14.35
CA GLY A 51 5.45 -5.58 -14.24
C GLY A 51 5.73 -6.09 -12.81
N VAL A 52 5.09 -5.52 -11.79
CA VAL A 52 5.31 -5.85 -10.38
C VAL A 52 4.03 -6.35 -9.71
N GLN A 53 4.17 -6.97 -8.54
CA GLN A 53 3.05 -7.37 -7.68
C GLN A 53 3.25 -6.75 -6.31
N GLN A 54 2.79 -5.51 -6.16
CA GLN A 54 2.89 -4.76 -4.91
C GLN A 54 1.59 -4.02 -4.59
N MET A 55 1.43 -3.66 -3.32
CA MET A 55 0.34 -2.82 -2.83
C MET A 55 0.89 -1.44 -2.42
N PRO A 56 0.15 -0.34 -2.61
CA PRO A 56 -1.10 -0.29 -3.38
C PRO A 56 -0.84 -0.37 -4.89
N ALA A 57 -1.87 -0.77 -5.61
CA ALA A 57 -2.01 -0.53 -7.05
C ALA A 57 -3.32 0.22 -7.27
N CYS A 58 -3.42 1.05 -8.30
CA CYS A 58 -4.62 1.81 -8.57
C CYS A 58 -5.04 1.69 -10.04
N THR A 59 -6.34 1.79 -10.28
CA THR A 59 -6.86 2.11 -11.61
C THR A 59 -7.33 3.56 -11.63
N LEU A 60 -6.99 4.24 -12.72
CA LEU A 60 -7.54 5.56 -13.04
C LEU A 60 -8.88 5.39 -13.78
N ALA A 61 -9.70 6.43 -13.82
CA ALA A 61 -10.96 6.41 -14.56
C ALA A 61 -10.79 6.19 -16.09
N ASP A 62 -9.61 6.49 -16.64
CA ASP A 62 -9.24 6.19 -18.02
C ASP A 62 -8.79 4.74 -18.25
N GLY A 63 -8.81 3.90 -17.21
CA GLY A 63 -8.49 2.47 -17.27
C GLY A 63 -7.01 2.14 -17.14
N ARG A 64 -6.11 3.13 -17.03
CA ARG A 64 -4.68 2.88 -16.77
C ARG A 64 -4.48 2.33 -15.36
N TRP A 65 -3.51 1.42 -15.24
CA TRP A 65 -3.01 0.95 -13.96
C TRP A 65 -1.78 1.75 -13.56
N VAL A 66 -1.71 2.14 -12.30
CA VAL A 66 -0.57 2.82 -11.68
C VAL A 66 -0.22 2.13 -10.36
N THR A 67 1.03 2.20 -9.96
CA THR A 67 1.54 1.68 -8.69
C THR A 67 2.70 2.57 -8.24
N ASP A 68 3.24 2.28 -7.05
CA ASP A 68 4.26 3.08 -6.36
C ASP A 68 3.74 4.46 -5.94
N THR A 69 3.67 4.67 -4.62
CA THR A 69 2.97 5.83 -4.06
C THR A 69 3.71 7.13 -4.28
N THR A 70 5.04 7.12 -4.23
CA THR A 70 5.87 8.34 -4.32
C THR A 70 5.78 8.99 -5.71
N PRO A 71 6.05 8.29 -6.82
CA PRO A 71 5.87 8.87 -8.16
C PRO A 71 4.41 9.15 -8.49
N LEU A 72 3.46 8.36 -7.96
CA LEU A 72 2.03 8.62 -8.14
C LEU A 72 1.60 9.93 -7.48
N ILE A 73 2.00 10.17 -6.23
CA ILE A 73 1.73 11.41 -5.50
C ILE A 73 2.39 12.59 -6.21
N ALA A 74 3.66 12.45 -6.63
CA ALA A 74 4.36 13.50 -7.37
C ALA A 74 3.66 13.87 -8.69
N TRP A 75 3.14 12.86 -9.41
CA TRP A 75 2.35 13.10 -10.62
C TRP A 75 1.00 13.77 -10.30
N LEU A 76 0.28 13.32 -9.27
CA LEU A 76 -0.99 13.92 -8.85
C LEU A 76 -0.84 15.37 -8.35
N GLU A 77 0.26 15.71 -7.70
CA GLU A 77 0.58 17.09 -7.30
C GLU A 77 0.80 18.00 -8.52
N ASN A 78 1.22 17.47 -9.68
CA ASN A 78 1.28 18.26 -10.91
C ASN A 78 -0.10 18.43 -11.55
N GLU A 79 -0.96 17.40 -11.49
CA GLU A 79 -2.32 17.45 -12.05
C GLU A 79 -3.26 18.35 -11.25
N GLN A 80 -3.10 18.38 -9.92
CA GLN A 80 -3.87 19.22 -9.01
C GLN A 80 -2.94 19.84 -7.96
N PRO A 81 -2.29 20.98 -8.25
CA PRO A 81 -1.27 21.56 -7.37
C PRO A 81 -1.81 22.10 -6.05
N ASP A 82 -3.07 22.53 -5.98
CA ASP A 82 -3.63 23.21 -4.81
C ASP A 82 -4.63 22.32 -4.03
N PRO A 83 -4.59 22.32 -2.68
CA PRO A 83 -3.52 22.84 -1.84
C PRO A 83 -2.27 21.94 -1.91
N PRO A 84 -1.05 22.49 -1.89
CA PRO A 84 0.16 21.67 -1.98
C PRO A 84 0.36 20.85 -0.69
N VAL A 85 0.67 19.56 -0.85
CA VAL A 85 1.09 18.70 0.29
C VAL A 85 2.59 18.76 0.45
N VAL A 86 3.31 18.83 -0.67
CA VAL A 86 4.77 19.01 -0.68
C VAL A 86 5.09 20.50 -0.71
N PRO A 87 5.95 21.02 0.20
CA PRO A 87 6.36 22.42 0.20
C PRO A 87 6.93 22.87 -1.15
N THR A 88 6.68 24.12 -1.51
CA THR A 88 7.21 24.77 -2.73
C THR A 88 8.58 25.41 -2.51
N ASP A 89 8.89 25.82 -1.28
CA ASP A 89 10.23 26.27 -0.91
C ASP A 89 11.26 25.14 -1.15
N PRO A 90 12.35 25.36 -1.91
CA PRO A 90 13.28 24.30 -2.28
C PRO A 90 13.93 23.58 -1.10
N LEU A 91 14.22 24.30 -0.01
CA LEU A 91 14.88 23.72 1.16
C LEU A 91 13.89 22.84 1.94
N GLN A 92 12.68 23.33 2.17
CA GLN A 92 11.62 22.54 2.81
C GLN A 92 11.23 21.33 1.95
N ARG A 93 11.16 21.50 0.62
CA ARG A 93 10.88 20.41 -0.32
C ARG A 93 11.93 19.31 -0.22
N PHE A 94 13.21 19.67 -0.16
CA PHE A 94 14.29 18.71 0.02
C PHE A 94 14.11 17.87 1.29
N PHE A 95 13.87 18.52 2.44
CA PHE A 95 13.66 17.79 3.70
C PHE A 95 12.38 16.95 3.69
N SER A 96 11.31 17.44 3.06
CA SER A 96 10.08 16.67 2.87
C SER A 96 10.34 15.36 2.13
N LEU A 97 11.07 15.42 1.00
CA LEU A 97 11.40 14.24 0.19
C LEU A 97 12.41 13.33 0.89
N LEU A 98 13.35 13.89 1.68
CA LEU A 98 14.29 13.10 2.48
C LEU A 98 13.58 12.28 3.55
N VAL A 99 12.58 12.87 4.22
CA VAL A 99 11.75 12.16 5.22
C VAL A 99 10.91 11.08 4.54
N GLU A 100 10.36 11.36 3.36
CA GLU A 100 9.62 10.39 2.55
C GLU A 100 10.49 9.18 2.15
N ASP A 101 11.69 9.43 1.61
CA ASP A 101 12.65 8.39 1.23
C ASP A 101 13.08 7.53 2.44
N TYR A 102 13.39 8.18 3.56
CA TYR A 102 13.72 7.46 4.79
C TYR A 102 12.56 6.58 5.29
N ALA A 103 11.32 7.07 5.19
CA ALA A 103 10.15 6.30 5.59
C ALA A 103 9.90 5.10 4.67
N ASP A 104 9.98 5.30 3.35
CA ASP A 104 9.68 4.28 2.35
C ASP A 104 10.77 3.20 2.29
N GLU A 105 12.06 3.56 2.48
CA GLU A 105 13.18 2.63 2.31
C GLU A 105 13.67 1.99 3.62
N TRP A 106 13.56 2.68 4.75
CA TRP A 106 14.14 2.22 6.02
C TRP A 106 13.11 1.89 7.09
N LEU A 107 12.05 2.69 7.25
CA LEU A 107 11.12 2.52 8.37
C LEU A 107 10.19 1.32 8.20
N TRP A 108 10.00 0.79 7.00
CA TRP A 108 9.19 -0.41 6.81
C TRP A 108 9.78 -1.63 7.53
N ARG A 109 11.11 -1.76 7.65
CA ARG A 109 11.80 -2.88 8.33
C ARG A 109 11.46 -2.96 9.83
N PRO A 110 11.71 -1.93 10.67
CA PRO A 110 11.29 -1.96 12.06
C PRO A 110 9.76 -2.10 12.17
N ALA A 111 9.01 -1.48 11.26
CA ALA A 111 7.56 -1.57 11.27
C ALA A 111 7.06 -3.00 10.95
N MET A 112 7.79 -3.79 10.14
CA MET A 112 7.55 -5.22 9.94
C MET A 112 8.01 -6.06 11.12
N HIS A 113 9.16 -5.74 11.73
CA HIS A 113 9.65 -6.39 12.94
C HIS A 113 8.61 -6.34 14.05
N TYR A 114 8.21 -5.15 14.50
CA TYR A 114 7.27 -5.00 15.60
C TYR A 114 5.89 -5.59 15.29
N ARG A 115 5.53 -5.64 14.00
CA ARG A 115 4.26 -6.22 13.55
C ARG A 115 4.26 -7.75 13.57
N TRP A 116 5.34 -8.36 13.11
CA TRP A 116 5.36 -9.78 12.78
C TRP A 116 6.30 -10.60 13.65
N TRP A 117 7.24 -10.02 14.39
CA TRP A 117 8.12 -10.76 15.28
C TRP A 117 7.38 -11.23 16.54
N TYR A 118 6.65 -10.34 17.19
CA TYR A 118 5.93 -10.64 18.43
C TYR A 118 4.68 -11.49 18.17
N PRO A 119 4.46 -12.58 18.92
CA PRO A 119 3.32 -13.49 18.71
C PRO A 119 1.96 -12.81 18.73
N GLU A 120 1.75 -11.84 19.62
CA GLU A 120 0.49 -11.13 19.84
C GLU A 120 0.13 -10.29 18.61
N GLY A 121 1.07 -9.47 18.14
CA GLY A 121 0.90 -8.63 16.94
C GLY A 121 0.69 -9.49 15.70
N ARG A 122 1.52 -10.52 15.52
CA ARG A 122 1.39 -11.49 14.42
C ARG A 122 0.04 -12.20 14.46
N ALA A 123 -0.46 -12.53 15.65
CA ALA A 123 -1.72 -13.22 15.82
C ALA A 123 -2.90 -12.35 15.40
N ALA A 124 -2.97 -11.12 15.92
CA ALA A 124 -4.05 -10.17 15.66
C ALA A 124 -4.08 -9.73 14.20
N LEU A 125 -2.95 -9.26 13.66
CA LEU A 125 -2.90 -8.75 12.28
C LEU A 125 -2.95 -9.88 11.25
N GLY A 126 -2.47 -11.08 11.61
CA GLY A 126 -2.62 -12.25 10.76
C GLY A 126 -4.07 -12.73 10.65
N TRP A 127 -4.91 -12.46 11.64
CA TRP A 127 -6.36 -12.66 11.52
C TRP A 127 -6.97 -11.65 10.57
N HIS A 128 -6.73 -10.36 10.85
CA HIS A 128 -7.27 -9.27 10.05
C HIS A 128 -6.91 -9.40 8.57
N LEU A 129 -5.64 -9.61 8.25
CA LEU A 129 -5.20 -9.79 6.85
C LEU A 129 -5.77 -11.04 6.18
N ALA A 130 -5.99 -12.12 6.92
CA ALA A 130 -6.60 -13.33 6.35
C ALA A 130 -8.07 -13.12 6.00
N ASP A 131 -8.79 -12.35 6.82
CA ASP A 131 -10.19 -12.03 6.59
C ASP A 131 -10.32 -10.95 5.48
N GLU A 132 -9.41 -9.96 5.47
CA GLU A 132 -9.39 -8.87 4.47
C GLU A 132 -8.94 -9.34 3.09
N LEU A 133 -7.86 -10.13 2.97
CA LEU A 133 -7.20 -10.42 1.69
C LEU A 133 -7.45 -11.84 1.15
N MET A 134 -8.02 -12.73 1.95
CA MET A 134 -8.25 -14.12 1.53
C MET A 134 -9.72 -14.51 1.63
N SER A 135 -10.64 -13.53 1.54
CA SER A 135 -12.08 -13.76 1.59
C SER A 135 -12.58 -14.65 0.43
N GLU A 136 -11.99 -14.51 -0.77
CA GLU A 136 -12.32 -15.31 -1.95
C GLU A 136 -11.69 -16.72 -1.97
N ILE A 137 -10.79 -17.02 -1.04
CA ILE A 137 -10.08 -18.31 -1.01
C ILE A 137 -10.90 -19.32 -0.20
N PRO A 138 -11.35 -20.45 -0.79
CA PRO A 138 -12.24 -21.42 -0.14
C PRO A 138 -11.45 -22.38 0.78
N LEU A 139 -10.66 -21.83 1.69
CA LEU A 139 -9.90 -22.57 2.71
C LEU A 139 -10.43 -22.25 4.11
N PRO A 140 -10.35 -23.18 5.07
CA PRO A 140 -10.70 -22.92 6.46
C PRO A 140 -9.94 -21.72 7.03
N GLY A 141 -10.59 -20.89 7.84
CA GLY A 141 -10.00 -19.65 8.37
C GLY A 141 -8.68 -19.88 9.12
N ALA A 142 -8.58 -20.95 9.92
CA ALA A 142 -7.35 -21.33 10.61
C ALA A 142 -6.17 -21.58 9.67
N VAL A 143 -6.43 -22.17 8.49
CA VAL A 143 -5.42 -22.40 7.45
C VAL A 143 -4.98 -21.06 6.85
N LYS A 144 -5.93 -20.21 6.44
CA LYS A 144 -5.65 -18.87 5.88
C LYS A 144 -4.79 -18.02 6.82
N ARG A 145 -5.17 -17.98 8.10
CA ARG A 145 -4.45 -17.26 9.17
C ARG A 145 -3.03 -17.79 9.35
N THR A 146 -2.86 -19.11 9.34
CA THR A 146 -1.54 -19.73 9.45
C THR A 146 -0.67 -19.42 8.23
N MET A 147 -1.24 -19.46 7.01
CA MET A 147 -0.54 -19.09 5.78
C MET A 147 -0.07 -17.64 5.81
N ILE A 148 -0.95 -16.68 6.16
CA ILE A 148 -0.58 -15.26 6.30
C ILE A 148 0.52 -15.09 7.32
N ARG A 149 0.37 -15.62 8.54
CA ARG A 149 1.36 -15.47 9.61
C ARG A 149 2.73 -16.00 9.21
N ARG A 150 2.78 -17.17 8.55
CA ARG A 150 4.02 -17.77 8.04
C ARG A 150 4.62 -16.94 6.93
N ARG A 151 3.82 -16.47 5.97
CA ARG A 151 4.27 -15.60 4.87
C ARG A 151 4.87 -14.31 5.41
N GLN A 152 4.16 -13.62 6.31
CA GLN A 152 4.56 -12.32 6.82
C GLN A 152 5.84 -12.41 7.66
N LEU A 153 5.93 -13.39 8.58
CA LEU A 153 7.14 -13.67 9.34
C LEU A 153 8.31 -14.06 8.42
N GLY A 154 8.06 -14.99 7.51
CA GLY A 154 9.06 -15.55 6.60
C GLY A 154 9.62 -14.51 5.64
N GLY A 155 8.78 -13.66 5.07
CA GLY A 155 9.17 -12.66 4.08
C GLY A 155 9.78 -11.40 4.72
N PHE A 156 9.08 -10.77 5.65
CA PHE A 156 9.43 -9.42 6.12
C PHE A 156 10.25 -9.39 7.41
N VAL A 157 10.52 -10.54 8.03
CA VAL A 157 11.32 -10.60 9.26
C VAL A 157 12.50 -11.54 9.04
N THR A 158 12.28 -12.84 9.10
CA THR A 158 13.39 -13.81 9.01
C THR A 158 14.06 -13.83 7.65
N GLY A 159 13.29 -13.64 6.57
CA GLY A 159 13.81 -13.63 5.19
C GLY A 159 14.48 -12.32 4.78
N ASP A 160 14.24 -11.24 5.53
CA ASP A 160 14.85 -9.92 5.31
C ASP A 160 16.00 -9.64 6.30
N GLY A 161 16.39 -10.64 7.10
CA GLY A 161 17.49 -10.54 8.06
C GLY A 161 17.18 -9.71 9.31
N VAL A 162 15.91 -9.45 9.57
CA VAL A 162 15.46 -8.75 10.78
C VAL A 162 15.20 -9.80 11.87
N THR A 163 15.97 -9.77 12.96
CA THR A 163 15.86 -10.72 14.08
C THR A 163 15.60 -10.01 15.39
#